data_AF-A0A2N3F520-F1
#
_entry.id   AF-A0A2N3F520-F1
#
_cell.length_a   1.000
_cell.length_b   1.000
_cell.length_c   1.000
_cell.angle_alpha   90.00
_cell.angle_beta   90.00
_cell.angle_gamma   90.00
#
_symmetry.space_group_name_H-M   'P 1'
#
loop_
_entity.id
_entity.type
_entity.pdbx_description
1 polymer ?
#
loop_
_entity_poly.entity_id
_entity_poly.type
_entity_poly.pdbx_seq_one_letter_code
_entity_poly.pdbx_strand_id
1 'polypeptide(L)'
;MMGELLDPILKSPEFLLTRNLCSLFFVVIDIAIVFWVWRDANRRGAMGWFWAMAALVFPFAGWIIYLVVRPPEFVADARERDLEIRAKEASLAKDYETCSACYKPVEKDFLICPYCMKKLRKPCVECGKALKLNWSVCPYCKTKQ
;
A
#
# COMPACT_ATOMS: atom_id res chain seq x y z
N MET A 1 -43.70 -38.96 21.04
CA MET A 1 -42.98 -40.08 21.68
C MET A 1 -41.45 -39.86 21.84
N MET A 2 -40.82 -38.85 21.19
CA MET A 2 -39.41 -38.51 21.48
C MET A 2 -39.20 -37.38 22.51
N GLY A 3 -40.20 -36.52 22.75
CA GLY A 3 -40.07 -35.43 23.75
C GLY A 3 -39.92 -35.94 25.18
N GLU A 4 -40.76 -36.90 25.59
CA GLU A 4 -40.78 -37.38 26.98
C GLU A 4 -39.55 -38.19 27.40
N LEU A 5 -38.79 -38.75 26.44
CA LEU A 5 -37.53 -39.44 26.72
C LEU A 5 -36.33 -38.47 26.85
N LEU A 6 -36.37 -37.30 26.20
CA LEU A 6 -35.29 -36.31 26.27
C LEU A 6 -35.50 -35.26 27.37
N ASP A 7 -36.73 -35.04 27.83
CA ASP A 7 -37.05 -34.08 28.90
C ASP A 7 -36.24 -34.23 30.19
N PRO A 8 -35.99 -35.44 30.75
CA PRO A 8 -35.16 -35.57 31.94
C PRO A 8 -33.67 -35.26 31.68
N ILE A 9 -33.18 -35.47 30.45
CA ILE A 9 -31.80 -35.18 30.04
C ILE A 9 -31.62 -33.66 29.82
N LEU A 10 -32.58 -33.04 29.12
CA LEU A 10 -32.58 -31.60 28.79
C LEU A 10 -32.72 -30.71 30.02
N LYS A 11 -33.36 -31.21 31.09
CA LYS A 11 -33.53 -30.49 32.37
C LYS A 11 -32.44 -30.79 33.41
N SER A 12 -31.50 -31.68 33.10
CA SER A 12 -30.40 -31.96 34.02
C SER A 12 -29.52 -30.70 34.20
N PRO A 13 -29.13 -30.34 35.44
CA PRO A 13 -28.36 -29.13 35.71
C PRO A 13 -27.01 -29.10 34.99
N GLU A 14 -26.37 -30.26 34.83
CA GLU A 14 -25.12 -30.45 34.07
C GLU A 14 -25.29 -30.10 32.58
N PHE A 15 -26.40 -30.53 31.97
CA PHE A 15 -26.71 -30.24 30.57
C PHE A 15 -27.02 -28.76 30.36
N LEU A 16 -27.77 -28.14 31.28
CA LEU A 16 -28.08 -26.70 31.24
C LEU A 16 -26.80 -25.86 31.35
N LEU A 17 -25.90 -26.21 32.28
CA LEU A 17 -24.62 -25.55 32.45
C LEU A 17 -23.78 -25.66 31.17
N THR A 18 -23.65 -26.86 30.62
CA THR A 18 -22.89 -27.12 29.39
C THR A 18 -23.44 -26.32 28.22
N ARG A 19 -24.76 -26.35 28.00
CA ARG A 19 -25.42 -25.57 26.94
C ARG A 19 -25.16 -24.07 27.08
N ASN A 20 -25.28 -23.54 28.29
CA ASN A 20 -25.07 -22.12 28.56
C ASN A 20 -23.61 -21.72 28.30
N LEU A 21 -22.65 -22.53 28.74
CA LEU A 21 -21.23 -22.31 28.48
C LEU A 21 -20.94 -22.34 26.97
N CYS A 22 -21.40 -23.35 26.25
CA CYS A 22 -21.25 -23.43 24.79
C CYS A 22 -21.85 -22.22 24.08
N SER A 23 -23.06 -21.79 24.47
CA SER A 23 -23.67 -20.58 23.90
C SER A 23 -22.89 -19.31 24.20
N LEU A 24 -22.32 -19.20 25.40
CA LEU A 24 -21.49 -18.05 25.79
C LEU A 24 -20.22 -18.00 24.95
N PHE A 25 -19.50 -19.11 24.83
CA PHE A 25 -18.30 -19.18 23.98
C PHE A 25 -18.62 -18.88 22.52
N PHE A 26 -19.72 -19.41 22.00
CA PHE A 26 -20.16 -19.13 20.64
C PHE A 26 -20.37 -17.63 20.41
N VAL A 27 -21.10 -16.95 21.30
CA VAL A 27 -21.35 -15.50 21.21
C VAL A 27 -20.05 -14.70 21.33
N VAL A 28 -19.17 -15.06 22.26
CA VAL A 28 -17.87 -14.38 22.44
C VAL A 28 -17.00 -14.52 21.18
N ILE A 29 -16.93 -15.73 20.62
CA ILE A 29 -16.18 -16.00 19.40
C ILE A 29 -16.77 -15.25 18.22
N ASP A 30 -18.09 -15.24 18.08
CA ASP A 30 -18.79 -14.52 17.01
C ASP A 30 -18.48 -13.02 17.06
N ILE A 31 -18.59 -12.39 18.23
CA ILE A 31 -18.25 -10.97 18.42
C ILE A 31 -16.77 -10.72 18.10
N ALA A 32 -15.87 -11.61 18.51
CA ALA A 32 -14.44 -11.50 18.21
C ALA A 32 -14.17 -11.59 16.70
N ILE A 33 -14.86 -12.49 15.98
CA ILE A 33 -14.78 -12.62 14.52
C ILE A 33 -15.32 -11.37 13.84
N VAL A 34 -16.49 -10.87 14.23
CA VAL A 34 -17.07 -9.64 13.68
C VAL A 34 -16.13 -8.45 13.86
N PHE A 35 -15.56 -8.30 15.05
CA PHE A 35 -14.57 -7.25 15.32
C PHE A 35 -13.30 -7.41 14.47
N TRP A 36 -12.82 -8.64 14.32
CA TRP A 36 -11.68 -8.94 13.47
C TRP A 36 -11.94 -8.60 12.00
N VAL A 37 -13.10 -9.01 11.46
CA VAL A 37 -13.53 -8.71 10.08
C VAL A 37 -13.62 -7.20 9.86
N TRP A 38 -14.23 -6.46 10.79
CA TRP A 38 -14.32 -5.01 10.72
C TRP A 38 -12.93 -4.34 10.64
N ARG A 39 -12.04 -4.69 11.56
CA ARG A 39 -10.68 -4.13 11.62
C ARG A 39 -9.89 -4.51 10.38
N ASP A 40 -9.99 -5.74 9.92
CA ASP A 40 -9.23 -6.22 8.77
C ASP A 40 -9.70 -5.58 7.47
N ALA A 41 -11.02 -5.47 7.26
CA ALA A 41 -11.60 -4.82 6.10
C ALA A 41 -11.17 -3.34 6.01
N ASN A 42 -11.19 -2.60 7.13
CA ASN A 42 -10.73 -1.22 7.17
C ASN A 42 -9.24 -1.10 6.84
N ARG A 43 -8.39 -2.03 7.30
CA ARG A 43 -6.94 -2.04 6.98
C ARG A 43 -6.67 -2.32 5.49
N ARG A 44 -7.59 -3.01 4.83
CA ARG A 44 -7.53 -3.37 3.40
C ARG A 44 -8.29 -2.38 2.50
N GLY A 45 -8.83 -1.31 3.06
CA GLY A 45 -9.57 -0.28 2.30
C GLY A 45 -10.96 -0.73 1.83
N ALA A 46 -11.47 -1.86 2.33
CA ALA A 46 -12.84 -2.31 2.08
C ALA A 46 -13.83 -1.63 3.04
N MET A 47 -15.12 -1.70 2.73
CA MET A 47 -16.20 -1.19 3.59
C MET A 47 -16.34 -2.03 4.86
N GLY A 48 -15.59 -1.71 5.92
CA GLY A 48 -15.53 -2.56 7.11
C GLY A 48 -16.84 -2.71 7.87
N TRP A 49 -17.69 -1.68 7.92
CA TRP A 49 -19.01 -1.77 8.56
C TRP A 49 -19.93 -2.77 7.85
N PHE A 50 -19.90 -2.81 6.50
CA PHE A 50 -20.70 -3.73 5.71
C PHE A 50 -20.32 -5.19 5.98
N TRP A 51 -19.03 -5.49 5.96
CA TRP A 51 -18.53 -6.85 6.21
C TRP A 51 -18.71 -7.28 7.67
N ALA A 52 -18.64 -6.35 8.62
CA ALA A 52 -18.97 -6.62 10.02
C ALA A 52 -20.44 -7.03 10.19
N MET A 53 -21.37 -6.31 9.55
CA MET A 53 -22.79 -6.68 9.56
C MET A 53 -23.03 -8.02 8.86
N ALA A 54 -22.37 -8.28 7.74
CA ALA A 54 -22.49 -9.55 7.03
C ALA A 54 -22.02 -10.73 7.91
N ALA A 55 -20.90 -10.58 8.63
CA ALA A 55 -20.41 -11.57 9.58
C ALA A 55 -21.35 -11.73 10.78
N LEU A 56 -21.96 -10.65 11.29
CA LEU A 56 -22.90 -10.71 12.42
C LEU A 56 -24.23 -11.39 12.06
N VAL A 57 -24.81 -11.08 10.90
CA VAL A 57 -26.08 -11.67 10.45
C VAL A 57 -25.87 -13.13 10.03
N PHE A 58 -24.70 -13.45 9.49
CA PHE A 58 -24.33 -14.79 9.06
C PHE A 58 -22.97 -15.21 9.67
N PRO A 59 -22.92 -15.64 10.94
CA PRO A 59 -21.70 -15.96 11.69
C PRO A 59 -20.64 -16.74 10.89
N PHE A 60 -21.04 -17.86 10.30
CA PHE A 60 -20.13 -18.71 9.54
C PHE A 60 -20.07 -18.33 8.07
N ALA A 61 -21.22 -18.15 7.41
CA ALA A 61 -21.25 -17.89 5.98
C ALA A 61 -20.67 -16.50 5.63
N GLY A 62 -21.01 -15.46 6.40
CA GLY A 62 -20.48 -14.11 6.23
C GLY A 62 -18.96 -14.05 6.43
N TRP A 63 -18.44 -14.75 7.46
CA TRP A 63 -17.00 -14.86 7.67
C TRP A 63 -16.29 -15.60 6.52
N ILE A 64 -16.84 -16.72 6.04
CA ILE A 64 -16.27 -17.48 4.92
C ILE A 64 -16.28 -16.64 3.62
N ILE A 65 -17.42 -16.01 3.30
CA ILE A 65 -17.54 -15.14 2.12
C ILE A 65 -16.54 -13.99 2.20
N TYR A 66 -16.40 -13.38 3.38
CA TYR A 66 -15.40 -12.34 3.58
C TYR A 66 -13.99 -12.84 3.28
N LEU A 67 -13.58 -14.02 3.77
CA LEU A 67 -12.25 -14.57 3.50
C LEU A 67 -11.98 -14.78 2.01
N VAL A 68 -13.01 -15.11 1.22
CA VAL A 68 -12.89 -15.29 -0.24
C VAL A 68 -12.78 -13.96 -0.97
N VAL A 69 -13.57 -12.95 -0.58
CA VAL A 69 -13.64 -11.64 -1.26
C VAL A 69 -12.59 -10.65 -0.73
N ARG A 70 -11.96 -10.94 0.40
CA ARG A 70 -10.97 -10.10 1.08
C ARG A 70 -9.89 -9.61 0.10
N PRO A 71 -9.68 -8.28 -0.03
CA PRO A 71 -8.62 -7.75 -0.87
C PRO A 71 -7.26 -8.31 -0.46
N PRO A 72 -6.36 -8.69 -1.39
CA PRO A 72 -5.13 -9.40 -1.05
C PRO A 72 -4.09 -8.50 -0.36
N GLU A 73 -4.07 -7.21 -0.67
CA GLU A 73 -3.08 -6.25 -0.17
C GLU A 73 -3.65 -5.31 0.90
N PHE A 74 -2.78 -4.88 1.81
CA PHE A 74 -3.10 -3.79 2.73
C PHE A 74 -2.84 -2.44 2.05
N VAL A 75 -3.65 -1.44 2.40
CA VAL A 75 -3.49 -0.08 1.87
C VAL A 75 -2.12 0.50 2.21
N ALA A 76 -1.56 0.13 3.37
CA ALA A 76 -0.24 0.56 3.80
C ALA A 76 0.87 0.03 2.87
N ASP A 77 0.80 -1.25 2.52
CA ASP A 77 1.80 -1.92 1.68
C ASP A 77 1.76 -1.39 0.24
N ALA A 78 0.55 -1.18 -0.30
CA ALA A 78 0.36 -0.55 -1.61
C ALA A 78 0.97 0.86 -1.64
N ARG A 79 0.74 1.65 -0.58
CA ARG A 79 1.31 2.99 -0.44
C ARG A 79 2.83 2.99 -0.32
N GLU A 80 3.42 2.03 0.38
CA GLU A 80 4.88 1.90 0.49
C GLU A 80 5.51 1.61 -0.88
N ARG A 81 4.95 0.66 -1.64
CA ARG A 81 5.39 0.37 -3.00
C ARG A 81 5.33 1.58 -3.92
N ASP A 82 4.24 2.35 -3.86
CA ASP A 82 4.10 3.58 -4.65
C ASP A 82 5.18 4.61 -4.30
N LEU A 83 5.52 4.75 -3.02
CA LEU A 83 6.57 5.66 -2.58
C LEU A 83 7.95 5.21 -3.05
N GLU A 84 8.24 3.91 -2.98
CA GLU A 84 9.49 3.36 -3.50
C GLU A 84 9.64 3.57 -5.01
N ILE A 85 8.58 3.36 -5.79
CA ILE A 85 8.58 3.59 -7.24
C ILE A 85 8.87 5.06 -7.53
N ARG A 86 8.15 5.98 -6.87
CA ARG A 86 8.36 7.42 -7.05
C ARG A 86 9.77 7.86 -6.64
N ALA A 87 10.32 7.29 -5.56
CA ALA A 87 11.69 7.59 -5.14
C ALA A 87 12.71 7.13 -6.20
N LYS A 88 12.52 5.92 -6.76
CA LYS A 88 13.36 5.41 -7.86
C LYS A 88 13.22 6.27 -9.11
N GLU A 89 12.01 6.63 -9.51
CA GLU A 89 11.76 7.52 -10.66
C GLU A 89 12.41 8.89 -10.46
N ALA A 90 12.30 9.49 -9.27
CA ALA A 90 12.94 10.76 -8.95
C ALA A 90 14.47 10.66 -8.97
N SER A 91 15.03 9.51 -8.58
CA SER A 91 16.48 9.28 -8.69
C SER A 91 16.94 9.21 -10.14
N LEU A 92 16.20 8.52 -11.02
CA LEU A 92 16.51 8.45 -12.45
C LEU A 92 16.34 9.82 -13.13
N ALA A 93 15.27 10.55 -12.80
CA ALA A 93 15.03 11.90 -13.31
C ALA A 93 16.11 12.91 -12.87
N LYS A 94 16.85 12.63 -11.78
CA LYS A 94 17.97 13.47 -11.36
C LYS A 94 19.18 13.30 -12.28
N ASP A 95 19.39 12.17 -12.94
CA ASP A 95 20.62 11.95 -13.70
C ASP A 95 20.52 12.40 -15.17
N TYR A 96 19.30 12.51 -15.68
CA TYR A 96 19.00 12.93 -17.05
C TYR A 96 18.27 14.28 -17.08
N GLU A 97 18.65 15.14 -18.04
CA GLU A 97 17.92 16.36 -18.40
C GLU A 97 17.31 16.18 -19.78
N THR A 98 16.28 16.96 -20.11
CA THR A 98 15.64 16.91 -21.44
C THR A 98 16.20 18.01 -22.34
N CYS A 99 16.61 17.67 -23.56
CA CYS A 99 17.08 18.66 -24.53
C CYS A 99 15.94 19.63 -24.91
N SER A 100 16.16 20.94 -24.75
CA SER A 100 15.16 21.98 -25.06
C SER A 100 14.92 22.24 -26.55
N ALA A 101 15.48 21.44 -27.46
CA ALA A 101 15.17 21.50 -28.89
C ALA A 101 14.47 20.25 -29.42
N CYS A 102 14.97 19.07 -29.08
CA CYS A 102 14.44 17.80 -29.60
C CYS A 102 13.72 16.94 -28.55
N TYR A 103 13.67 17.39 -27.30
CA TYR A 103 13.00 16.73 -26.16
C TYR A 103 13.49 15.31 -25.83
N LYS A 104 14.67 14.92 -26.35
CA LYS A 104 15.30 13.63 -26.00
C LYS A 104 16.06 13.74 -24.68
N PRO A 105 16.14 12.64 -23.89
CA PRO A 105 16.92 12.60 -22.66
C PRO A 105 18.41 12.72 -22.98
N VAL A 106 19.12 13.51 -22.17
CA VAL A 106 20.57 13.75 -22.27
C VAL A 106 21.17 13.76 -20.87
N GLU A 107 22.37 13.21 -20.71
CA GLU A 107 23.07 13.25 -19.42
C GLU A 107 23.47 14.68 -19.06
N LYS A 108 23.55 14.96 -17.75
CA LYS A 108 23.92 16.29 -17.25
C LYS A 108 25.26 16.77 -17.78
N ASP A 109 26.24 15.91 -17.97
CA ASP A 109 27.59 16.37 -18.34
C ASP A 109 27.80 16.56 -19.85
N PHE A 110 26.75 16.36 -20.66
CA PHE A 110 26.82 16.57 -22.10
C PHE A 110 26.96 18.05 -22.45
N LEU A 111 28.00 18.36 -23.23
CA LEU A 111 28.21 19.70 -23.78
C LEU A 111 27.28 19.98 -24.96
N ILE A 112 27.00 18.94 -25.76
CA ILE A 112 26.20 18.99 -26.99
C ILE A 112 25.22 17.82 -26.99
N CYS A 113 24.00 18.03 -27.45
CA CYS A 113 23.01 16.97 -27.61
C CYS A 113 23.42 16.03 -28.76
N PRO A 114 23.55 14.71 -28.55
CA PRO A 114 23.97 13.77 -29.59
C PRO A 114 22.93 13.56 -30.69
N TYR A 115 21.68 13.96 -30.46
CA TYR A 115 20.58 13.71 -31.40
C TYR A 115 20.28 14.89 -32.33
N CYS A 116 20.48 16.12 -31.87
CA CYS A 116 20.13 17.33 -32.63
C CYS A 116 21.26 18.37 -32.66
N MET A 117 22.42 18.06 -32.09
CA MET A 117 23.62 18.91 -32.06
C MET A 117 23.45 20.27 -31.37
N LYS A 118 22.37 20.49 -30.61
CA LYS A 118 22.19 21.70 -29.82
C LYS A 118 23.23 21.75 -28.70
N LYS A 119 23.88 22.90 -28.54
CA LYS A 119 24.77 23.15 -27.40
C LYS A 119 23.94 23.23 -26.11
N LEU A 120 24.25 22.36 -25.16
CA LEU A 120 23.54 22.26 -23.88
C LEU A 120 24.30 22.99 -22.76
N ARG A 121 25.64 22.90 -22.77
CA ARG A 121 26.54 23.41 -21.73
C ARG A 121 27.82 24.00 -22.33
N LYS A 122 28.58 24.73 -21.51
CA LYS A 122 29.93 25.21 -21.83
C LYS A 122 30.96 24.56 -20.90
N PRO A 123 32.14 24.14 -21.39
CA PRO A 123 33.20 23.66 -20.50
C PRO A 123 33.79 24.84 -19.72
N CYS A 124 34.23 24.60 -18.50
CA CYS A 124 34.96 25.60 -17.71
C CYS A 124 36.33 25.90 -18.33
N VAL A 125 36.70 27.18 -18.42
CA VAL A 125 37.99 27.61 -19.01
C VAL A 125 39.23 27.13 -18.23
N GLU A 126 39.07 26.74 -16.96
CA GLU A 126 40.17 26.30 -16.10
C GLU A 126 40.11 24.79 -15.82
N CYS A 127 38.99 24.28 -15.28
CA CYS A 127 38.87 22.87 -14.86
C CYS A 127 38.17 21.96 -15.89
N GLY A 128 37.69 22.49 -17.02
CA GLY A 128 37.04 21.72 -18.08
C GLY A 128 35.64 21.16 -17.77
N LYS A 129 35.15 21.23 -16.52
CA LYS A 129 33.81 20.71 -16.14
C LYS A 129 32.68 21.37 -16.94
N ALA A 130 31.63 20.61 -17.24
CA ALA A 130 30.43 21.09 -17.94
C ALA A 130 29.61 22.04 -17.05
N LEU A 131 29.41 23.27 -17.52
CA LEU A 131 28.67 24.33 -16.83
C LEU A 131 27.41 24.72 -17.60
N LYS A 132 26.37 25.14 -16.88
CA LYS A 132 25.18 25.73 -17.52
C LYS A 132 25.56 27.00 -18.27
N LEU A 133 24.92 27.23 -19.42
CA LEU A 133 25.26 28.37 -20.31
C LEU A 133 25.09 29.73 -19.62
N ASN A 134 24.13 29.86 -18.71
CA ASN A 134 23.82 31.08 -17.97
C ASN A 134 24.70 31.32 -16.72
N TRP A 135 25.66 30.43 -16.43
CA TRP A 135 26.54 30.58 -15.28
C TRP A 135 27.77 31.43 -15.63
N SER A 136 28.01 32.46 -14.81
CA SER A 136 29.15 33.39 -14.92
C SER A 136 30.34 32.98 -14.05
N VAL A 137 30.16 32.05 -13.11
CA VAL A 137 31.20 31.54 -12.21
C VAL A 137 31.08 30.02 -12.11
N CYS A 138 32.21 29.33 -12.14
CA CYS A 138 32.27 27.89 -11.96
C CYS A 138 32.10 27.52 -10.47
N PRO A 139 31.09 26.72 -10.07
CA PRO A 139 30.92 26.33 -8.66
C PRO A 139 31.96 25.33 -8.15
N TYR A 140 32.76 24.73 -9.04
CA TYR A 140 33.78 23.75 -8.67
C TYR A 140 35.14 24.39 -8.38
N CYS A 141 35.62 25.27 -9.27
CA CYS A 141 36.92 25.94 -9.11
C CYS A 141 36.83 27.44 -8.77
N LYS A 142 35.62 28.01 -8.73
CA LYS A 142 35.34 29.43 -8.40
C LYS A 142 35.83 30.46 -9.45
N THR A 143 36.30 30.00 -10.60
CA THR A 143 36.77 30.87 -11.70
C THR A 143 35.63 31.45 -12.53
N LYS A 144 35.79 32.71 -12.97
CA LYS A 144 34.84 33.44 -13.83
C LYS A 144 34.83 32.88 -15.26
N GLN A 145 33.65 32.84 -15.90
CA GLN A 145 33.36 32.13 -17.17
C GLN A 145 32.79 33.02 -18.27
#